data_AF-A0A2V9W7U7-F1
#
_entry.id   AF-A0A2V9W7U7-F1
#
_cell.length_a   1.000
_cell.length_b   1.000
_cell.length_c   1.000
_cell.angle_alpha   90.00
_cell.angle_beta   90.00
_cell.angle_gamma   90.00
#
_symmetry.space_group_name_H-M   'P 1'
#
loop_
_entity.id
_entity.type
_entity.pdbx_description
1 polymer ?
#
loop_
_entity_poly.entity_id
_entity_poly.type
_entity_poly.pdbx_seq_one_letter_code
_entity_poly.pdbx_strand_id
1 'polypeptide(L)'
;MAKFCTSCGNPMAEGARFCTSCGTAVPGQPAPPASPATPVQAAPVQAGSQPAAPAPAYAPPAGPAPGGNAVVKILFGVLAVIVFLGLLAAGSCVYVAYRVKQKATQFKAEMGANQTPYRGRRDPCAKLSAGEARAALGQAITSIEQRGNACVYHFGAGKEIPVEYTWEGGAMAFKLSHDAMRVVSGMETFTPLSGLGDEAYLEPMASGVMMRKGDVMVNIDMRVADLNADAAKAMAAGIASHL
;
A
#
# COMPACT_ATOMS: atom_id res chain seq x y z
N MET A 1 23.09 -14.12 25.08
CA MET A 1 22.88 -12.68 24.77
C MET A 1 23.52 -12.44 23.41
N ALA A 2 22.79 -11.91 22.42
CA ALA A 2 23.34 -11.75 21.07
C ALA A 2 24.52 -10.76 21.08
N LYS A 3 25.67 -11.18 20.52
CA LYS A 3 26.85 -10.32 20.36
C LYS A 3 26.78 -9.65 18.98
N PHE A 4 27.09 -8.36 18.90
CA PHE A 4 27.07 -7.58 17.66
C PHE A 4 28.49 -7.17 17.25
N CYS A 5 28.72 -7.06 15.94
CA CYS A 5 30.00 -6.59 15.40
C CYS A 5 30.21 -5.11 15.71
N THR A 6 31.35 -4.74 16.30
CA THR A 6 31.67 -3.35 16.64
C THR A 6 32.01 -2.48 15.44
N SER A 7 32.33 -3.09 14.29
CA SER A 7 32.64 -2.34 13.06
C SER A 7 31.44 -2.10 12.15
N CYS A 8 30.44 -2.99 12.13
CA CYS A 8 29.28 -2.87 11.22
C CYS A 8 27.90 -3.06 11.86
N GLY A 9 27.82 -3.43 13.14
CA GLY A 9 26.55 -3.54 13.88
C GLY A 9 25.74 -4.82 13.65
N ASN A 10 26.17 -5.73 12.76
CA ASN A 10 25.42 -6.97 12.51
C ASN A 10 25.53 -7.99 13.66
N PRO A 11 24.47 -8.79 13.90
CA PRO A 11 24.49 -9.85 14.91
C PRO A 11 25.48 -10.95 14.50
N MET A 12 26.22 -11.48 15.47
CA MET A 12 27.22 -12.51 15.27
C MET A 12 26.84 -13.80 16.00
N ALA A 13 27.15 -14.93 15.38
CA ALA A 13 27.06 -16.24 16.02
C ALA A 13 28.04 -16.34 17.20
N GLU A 14 27.66 -17.07 18.24
CA GLU A 14 28.51 -17.30 19.42
C GLU A 14 29.79 -18.03 19.00
N GLY A 15 30.96 -17.49 19.37
CA GLY A 15 32.27 -18.07 19.05
C GLY A 15 32.85 -17.74 17.67
N ALA A 16 32.20 -16.87 16.88
CA ALA A 16 32.71 -16.44 15.56
C ALA A 16 34.02 -15.62 15.68
N ARG A 17 35.05 -16.02 14.92
CA ARG A 17 36.37 -15.35 14.88
C ARG A 17 36.42 -14.14 13.95
N PHE A 18 35.53 -14.10 12.95
CA PHE A 18 35.40 -13.03 11.97
C PHE A 18 33.91 -12.76 11.70
N CYS A 19 33.58 -11.51 11.40
CA CYS A 19 32.23 -11.14 10.99
C CYS A 19 31.95 -11.67 9.57
N THR A 20 30.89 -12.44 9.40
CA THR A 20 30.48 -12.99 8.09
C THR A 20 29.91 -11.92 7.15
N SER A 21 29.54 -10.75 7.67
CA SER A 21 29.00 -9.66 6.84
C SER A 21 30.05 -8.68 6.33
N CYS A 22 31.09 -8.37 7.11
CA CYS A 22 32.10 -7.36 6.73
C CYS A 22 33.55 -7.88 6.79
N GLY A 23 33.78 -9.12 7.22
CA GLY A 23 35.10 -9.74 7.27
C GLY A 23 36.01 -9.28 8.42
N THR A 24 35.55 -8.36 9.28
CA THR A 24 36.39 -7.85 10.39
C THR A 24 36.59 -8.93 11.47
N ALA A 25 37.84 -9.10 11.91
CA ALA A 25 38.20 -10.04 12.97
C ALA A 25 37.68 -9.56 14.34
N VAL A 26 37.26 -10.49 15.19
CA VAL A 26 36.67 -10.19 16.50
C VAL A 26 37.78 -10.16 17.55
N PRO A 27 37.99 -9.04 18.27
CA PRO A 27 39.03 -8.96 19.29
C PRO A 27 38.68 -9.84 20.51
N GLY A 28 39.62 -10.68 20.95
CA GLY A 28 39.57 -11.35 22.26
C GLY A 28 39.32 -12.85 22.29
N GLN A 29 39.42 -13.60 21.17
CA GLN A 29 39.50 -15.06 21.22
C GLN A 29 40.95 -15.54 21.18
N PRO A 30 41.42 -16.34 22.16
CA PRO A 30 42.72 -16.99 22.09
C PRO A 30 42.81 -17.92 20.88
N ALA A 31 43.92 -17.87 20.15
CA ALA A 31 44.21 -18.83 19.08
C ALA A 31 44.31 -20.26 19.65
N PRO A 32 43.69 -21.27 19.01
CA PRO A 32 43.86 -22.66 19.45
C PRO A 32 45.28 -23.15 19.13
N PRO A 33 45.84 -24.08 19.94
CA PRO A 33 47.15 -24.66 19.70
C PRO A 33 47.17 -25.47 18.40
N ALA A 34 48.27 -25.38 17.66
CA ALA A 34 48.54 -26.22 16.50
C ALA A 34 48.67 -27.69 16.93
N SER A 35 47.97 -28.58 16.23
CA SER A 35 48.02 -30.05 16.40
C SER A 35 48.17 -30.72 15.04
N PRO A 36 48.69 -31.96 14.98
CA PRO A 36 49.77 -32.34 14.04
C PRO A 36 49.29 -32.80 12.66
N ALA A 37 50.18 -32.65 11.67
CA ALA A 37 50.01 -33.13 10.32
C ALA A 37 49.94 -34.67 10.24
N THR A 38 48.90 -35.18 9.58
CA THR A 38 48.82 -36.56 9.09
C THR A 38 49.55 -36.69 7.74
N PRO A 39 50.21 -37.84 7.47
CA PRO A 39 51.04 -38.00 6.28
C PRO A 39 50.18 -38.40 5.07
N VAL A 40 50.36 -37.69 3.95
CA VAL A 40 49.78 -38.06 2.65
C VAL A 40 50.71 -39.06 1.96
N GLN A 41 50.10 -40.18 1.55
CA GLN A 41 50.74 -41.30 0.86
C GLN A 41 51.24 -40.93 -0.54
N ALA A 42 52.42 -41.47 -0.89
CA ALA A 42 53.11 -41.27 -2.15
C ALA A 42 52.54 -42.15 -3.28
N ALA A 43 52.42 -41.58 -4.48
CA ALA A 43 52.19 -42.30 -5.73
C ALA A 43 53.53 -42.53 -6.47
N PRO A 44 53.67 -43.60 -7.28
CA PRO A 44 54.96 -44.14 -7.67
C PRO A 44 55.64 -43.39 -8.82
N VAL A 45 56.97 -43.36 -8.72
CA VAL A 45 57.96 -42.87 -9.67
C VAL A 45 58.09 -43.80 -10.88
N GLN A 46 58.03 -43.25 -12.10
CA GLN A 46 58.58 -43.88 -13.29
C GLN A 46 59.90 -43.22 -13.65
N ALA A 47 60.94 -44.05 -13.70
CA ALA A 47 62.28 -43.71 -14.14
C ALA A 47 62.35 -43.74 -15.68
N GLY A 48 62.82 -42.64 -16.27
CA GLY A 48 63.24 -42.55 -17.66
C GLY A 48 64.54 -41.74 -17.72
N SER A 49 65.55 -42.32 -18.35
CA SER A 49 66.95 -41.90 -18.35
C SER A 49 67.36 -41.03 -19.55
N GLN A 50 68.22 -40.04 -19.30
CA GLN A 50 69.23 -39.37 -20.18
C GLN A 50 68.73 -38.45 -21.32
N PRO A 51 69.58 -37.54 -21.88
CA PRO A 51 70.92 -37.06 -21.51
C PRO A 51 71.05 -35.51 -21.40
N ALA A 52 72.23 -35.03 -20.96
CA ALA A 52 72.55 -33.64 -20.63
C ALA A 52 72.96 -32.74 -21.81
N ALA A 53 72.50 -31.46 -21.79
CA ALA A 53 73.18 -30.20 -22.19
C ALA A 53 72.14 -29.10 -22.55
N PRO A 54 72.45 -27.78 -22.57
CA PRO A 54 73.40 -26.96 -21.81
C PRO A 54 72.67 -25.93 -20.89
N ALA A 55 73.42 -25.22 -20.05
CA ALA A 55 72.87 -24.19 -19.16
C ALA A 55 72.18 -23.05 -19.95
N PRO A 56 70.96 -22.59 -19.55
CA PRO A 56 70.40 -21.39 -20.13
C PRO A 56 71.23 -20.18 -19.68
N ALA A 57 71.68 -19.42 -20.68
CA ALA A 57 72.24 -18.10 -20.46
C ALA A 57 71.22 -17.22 -19.73
N TYR A 58 71.70 -16.46 -18.75
CA TYR A 58 70.96 -15.44 -18.04
C TYR A 58 70.30 -14.50 -19.06
N ALA A 59 68.97 -14.57 -19.20
CA ALA A 59 68.24 -13.49 -19.85
C ALA A 59 68.28 -12.28 -18.91
N PRO A 60 68.68 -11.08 -19.37
CA PRO A 60 68.56 -9.88 -18.56
C PRO A 60 67.09 -9.71 -18.15
N PRO A 61 66.82 -9.15 -16.96
CA PRO A 61 65.45 -8.89 -16.53
C PRO A 61 64.72 -8.09 -17.60
N ALA A 62 63.53 -8.55 -17.99
CA ALA A 62 62.67 -7.84 -18.91
C ALA A 62 62.50 -6.40 -18.38
N GLY A 63 62.88 -5.43 -19.21
CA GLY A 63 62.75 -4.02 -18.90
C GLY A 63 61.29 -3.63 -18.62
N PRO A 64 61.06 -2.49 -17.94
CA PRO A 64 59.72 -2.05 -17.61
C PRO A 64 58.91 -1.84 -18.89
N ALA A 65 57.69 -2.39 -18.92
CA ALA A 65 56.75 -2.18 -20.01
C ALA A 65 56.46 -0.67 -20.18
N PRO A 66 56.25 -0.20 -21.43
CA PRO A 66 56.06 1.22 -21.69
C PRO A 66 54.80 1.75 -20.97
N GLY A 67 55.00 2.75 -20.12
CA GLY A 67 53.95 3.44 -19.38
C GLY A 67 53.07 4.28 -20.31
N GLY A 68 51.86 3.80 -20.57
CA GLY A 68 50.83 4.53 -21.31
C GLY A 68 49.54 4.67 -20.52
N ASN A 69 49.19 5.91 -20.15
CA ASN A 69 47.84 6.39 -19.80
C ASN A 69 47.01 5.56 -18.80
N ALA A 70 47.63 4.94 -17.79
CA ALA A 70 46.91 4.20 -16.75
C ALA A 70 45.97 5.12 -15.94
N VAL A 71 46.43 6.32 -15.55
CA VAL A 71 45.65 7.29 -14.78
C VAL A 71 44.46 7.83 -15.60
N VAL A 72 44.66 8.09 -16.90
CA VAL A 72 43.59 8.55 -17.80
C VAL A 72 42.51 7.48 -17.94
N LYS A 73 42.90 6.20 -18.12
CA LYS A 73 41.94 5.08 -18.19
C LYS A 73 41.14 4.89 -16.90
N ILE A 74 41.79 5.06 -15.74
CA ILE A 74 41.12 4.98 -14.44
C ILE A 74 40.13 6.14 -14.28
N LEU A 75 40.52 7.37 -14.64
CA LEU A 75 39.62 8.54 -14.60
C LEU A 75 38.40 8.38 -15.50
N PHE A 76 38.59 7.91 -16.74
CA PHE A 76 37.47 7.61 -17.64
C PHE A 76 36.59 6.48 -17.13
N GLY A 77 37.17 5.45 -16.51
CA GLY A 77 36.42 4.36 -15.88
C GLY A 77 35.54 4.85 -14.73
N VAL A 78 36.10 5.66 -13.82
CA VAL A 78 35.37 6.25 -12.69
C VAL A 78 34.27 7.19 -13.19
N LEU A 79 34.57 8.05 -14.16
CA LEU A 79 33.58 8.95 -14.75
C LEU A 79 32.43 8.17 -15.41
N ALA A 80 32.73 7.11 -16.15
CA ALA A 80 31.72 6.26 -16.77
C ALA A 80 30.81 5.57 -15.75
N VAL A 81 31.38 5.08 -14.64
CA VAL A 81 30.59 4.48 -13.55
C VAL A 81 29.69 5.51 -12.88
N ILE A 82 30.18 6.72 -12.60
CA ILE A 82 29.37 7.79 -12.01
C ILE A 82 28.21 8.17 -12.94
N VAL A 83 28.48 8.33 -14.24
CA VAL A 83 27.44 8.63 -15.24
C VAL A 83 26.43 7.49 -15.31
N PHE A 84 26.87 6.24 -15.33
CA PHE A 84 25.98 5.07 -15.35
C PHE A 84 25.09 5.01 -14.11
N LEU A 85 25.66 5.20 -12.91
CA LEU A 85 24.89 5.25 -11.66
C LEU A 85 23.91 6.43 -11.65
N GLY A 86 24.31 7.59 -12.17
CA GLY A 86 23.43 8.75 -12.32
C GLY A 86 22.24 8.48 -13.24
N LEU A 87 22.47 7.80 -14.37
CA LEU A 87 21.40 7.40 -15.30
C LEU A 87 20.47 6.35 -14.69
N LEU A 88 21.00 5.37 -13.95
CA LEU A 88 20.17 4.40 -13.23
C LEU A 88 19.31 5.07 -12.15
N ALA A 89 19.89 5.99 -11.37
CA ALA A 89 19.15 6.74 -10.35
C ALA A 89 18.04 7.59 -10.98
N ALA A 90 18.35 8.37 -12.02
CA ALA A 90 17.36 9.18 -12.74
C ALA A 90 16.26 8.30 -13.37
N GLY A 91 16.64 7.21 -14.03
CA GLY A 91 15.70 6.24 -14.59
C GLY A 91 14.79 5.63 -13.53
N SER A 92 15.33 5.28 -12.36
CA SER A 92 14.54 4.74 -11.25
C SER A 92 13.55 5.76 -10.70
N CYS A 93 13.95 7.03 -10.51
CA CYS A 93 13.06 8.11 -10.07
C CYS A 93 11.92 8.33 -11.07
N VAL A 94 12.22 8.36 -12.37
CA VAL A 94 11.20 8.49 -13.43
C VAL A 94 10.24 7.31 -13.42
N TYR A 95 10.75 6.09 -13.29
CA TYR A 95 9.93 4.88 -13.21
C TYR A 95 9.01 4.89 -11.97
N VAL A 96 9.53 5.27 -10.80
CA VAL A 96 8.74 5.39 -9.57
C VAL A 96 7.66 6.46 -9.73
N ALA A 97 8.00 7.65 -10.24
CA ALA A 97 7.03 8.71 -10.48
C ALA A 97 5.93 8.26 -11.46
N TYR A 98 6.30 7.58 -12.55
CA TYR A 98 5.37 7.01 -13.51
C TYR A 98 4.44 5.97 -12.83
N ARG A 99 5.02 5.05 -12.06
CA ARG A 99 4.27 4.00 -11.38
C ARG A 99 3.33 4.55 -10.30
N VAL A 100 3.78 5.53 -9.52
CA VAL A 100 2.96 6.21 -8.51
C VAL A 100 1.80 6.93 -9.18
N LYS A 101 2.03 7.66 -10.27
CA LYS A 101 0.96 8.33 -11.02
C LYS A 101 -0.06 7.31 -11.56
N GLN A 102 0.40 6.19 -12.12
CA GLN A 102 -0.48 5.15 -12.63
C GLN A 102 -1.34 4.53 -11.52
N LYS A 103 -0.74 4.22 -10.37
CA LYS A 103 -1.45 3.69 -9.20
C LYS A 103 -2.41 4.70 -8.59
N ALA A 104 -2.02 5.98 -8.53
CA ALA A 104 -2.88 7.05 -8.04
C ALA A 104 -4.12 7.23 -8.94
N THR A 105 -3.97 7.17 -10.26
CA THR A 105 -5.12 7.27 -11.17
C THR A 105 -6.07 6.08 -11.02
N GLN A 106 -5.53 4.87 -10.87
CA GLN A 106 -6.34 3.66 -10.61
C GLN A 106 -7.12 3.82 -9.31
N PHE A 107 -6.44 4.19 -8.22
CA PHE A 107 -7.05 4.38 -6.91
C PHE A 107 -8.11 5.49 -6.91
N LYS A 108 -7.84 6.61 -7.59
CA LYS A 108 -8.83 7.68 -7.78
C LYS A 108 -10.07 7.20 -8.53
N ALA A 109 -9.90 6.46 -9.61
CA ALA A 109 -11.02 5.90 -10.36
C ALA A 109 -11.81 4.89 -9.51
N GLU A 110 -11.10 4.00 -8.80
CA GLU A 110 -11.69 2.99 -7.96
C GLU A 110 -12.48 3.58 -6.79
N MET A 111 -12.02 4.69 -6.22
CA MET A 111 -12.69 5.41 -5.14
C MET A 111 -13.74 6.41 -5.62
N GLY A 112 -14.06 6.45 -6.91
CA GLY A 112 -15.05 7.40 -7.43
C GLY A 112 -14.62 8.87 -7.38
N ALA A 113 -13.32 9.17 -7.30
CA ALA A 113 -12.83 10.55 -7.30
C ALA A 113 -13.04 11.29 -8.65
N ASN A 114 -13.44 10.57 -9.71
CA ASN A 114 -13.80 11.14 -11.01
C ASN A 114 -15.32 11.31 -11.20
N GLN A 115 -16.13 11.13 -10.15
CA GLN A 115 -17.57 11.31 -10.27
C GLN A 115 -17.92 12.78 -10.56
N THR A 116 -19.02 12.97 -11.29
CA THR A 116 -19.52 14.31 -11.60
C THR A 116 -19.97 15.00 -10.31
N PRO A 117 -19.38 16.16 -9.95
CA PRO A 117 -19.75 16.86 -8.74
C PRO A 117 -21.22 17.26 -8.77
N TYR A 118 -21.88 17.21 -7.61
CA TYR A 118 -23.25 17.66 -7.49
C TYR A 118 -23.35 19.19 -7.70
N ARG A 119 -24.17 19.60 -8.67
CA ARG A 119 -24.38 21.02 -9.03
C ARG A 119 -25.74 21.58 -8.62
N GLY A 120 -26.63 20.75 -8.08
CA GLY A 120 -27.95 21.19 -7.62
C GLY A 120 -27.89 21.91 -6.28
N ARG A 121 -29.05 22.35 -5.79
CA ARG A 121 -29.17 22.96 -4.46
C ARG A 121 -28.88 21.92 -3.38
N ARG A 122 -27.90 22.22 -2.53
CA ARG A 122 -27.47 21.42 -1.36
C ARG A 122 -28.34 21.73 -0.14
N ASP A 123 -29.63 21.49 -0.29
CA ASP A 123 -30.63 21.66 0.77
C ASP A 123 -31.16 20.27 1.15
N PRO A 124 -30.66 19.67 2.25
CA PRO A 124 -31.02 18.32 2.68
C PRO A 124 -32.53 18.12 2.80
N CYS A 125 -33.22 19.05 3.46
CA CYS A 125 -34.64 18.92 3.75
C CYS A 125 -35.55 19.20 2.55
N ALA A 126 -35.02 19.84 1.51
CA ALA A 126 -35.71 19.98 0.23
C ALA A 126 -35.66 18.70 -0.63
N LYS A 127 -34.84 17.69 -0.28
CA LYS A 127 -34.72 16.45 -1.07
C LYS A 127 -35.81 15.42 -0.79
N LEU A 128 -36.55 15.59 0.29
CA LEU A 128 -37.71 14.76 0.59
C LEU A 128 -38.69 15.59 1.41
N SER A 129 -39.84 15.87 0.82
CA SER A 129 -40.88 16.66 1.48
C SER A 129 -41.49 15.91 2.66
N ALA A 130 -42.13 16.64 3.57
CA ALA A 130 -42.91 16.06 4.66
C ALA A 130 -43.99 15.08 4.15
N GLY A 131 -44.58 15.37 3.00
CA GLY A 131 -45.61 14.53 2.38
C GLY A 131 -45.05 13.19 1.90
N GLU A 132 -43.90 13.21 1.23
CA GLU A 132 -43.21 12.01 0.77
C GLU A 132 -42.69 11.18 1.95
N ALA A 133 -42.09 11.82 2.95
CA ALA A 133 -41.65 11.15 4.17
C ALA A 133 -42.84 10.50 4.91
N ARG A 134 -43.97 11.22 5.06
CA ARG A 134 -45.20 10.66 5.63
C ARG A 134 -45.70 9.45 4.85
N ALA A 135 -45.68 9.51 3.52
CA ALA A 135 -46.12 8.42 2.67
C ALA A 135 -45.20 7.19 2.80
N ALA A 136 -43.88 7.40 2.87
CA ALA A 136 -42.90 6.33 3.05
C ALA A 136 -42.98 5.67 4.43
N LEU A 137 -43.14 6.47 5.49
CA LEU A 137 -43.19 5.98 6.87
C LEU A 137 -44.56 5.41 7.26
N GLY A 138 -45.63 5.79 6.56
CA GLY A 138 -47.00 5.49 6.98
C GLY A 138 -47.40 6.17 8.30
N GLN A 139 -46.62 7.15 8.76
CA GLN A 139 -46.84 7.89 10.00
C GLN A 139 -46.75 9.39 9.77
N ALA A 140 -47.49 10.16 10.57
CA ALA A 140 -47.47 11.61 10.50
C ALA A 140 -46.09 12.16 10.90
N ILE A 141 -45.53 13.00 10.04
CA ILE A 141 -44.36 13.82 10.35
C ILE A 141 -44.80 14.96 11.27
N THR A 142 -44.19 15.07 12.44
CA THR A 142 -44.49 16.09 13.44
C THR A 142 -43.66 17.35 13.23
N SER A 143 -42.39 17.20 12.85
CA SER A 143 -41.50 18.29 12.49
C SER A 143 -40.36 17.82 11.59
N ILE A 144 -39.74 18.77 10.89
CA ILE A 144 -38.51 18.55 10.10
C ILE A 144 -37.49 19.58 10.55
N GLU A 145 -36.29 19.13 10.92
CA GLU A 145 -35.20 19.97 11.38
C GLU A 145 -33.95 19.73 10.53
N GLN A 146 -33.31 20.80 10.04
CA GLN A 146 -32.01 20.67 9.39
C GLN A 146 -30.89 20.72 10.44
N ARG A 147 -30.07 19.66 10.51
CA ARG A 147 -28.88 19.58 11.37
C ARG A 147 -27.63 19.48 10.49
N GLY A 148 -27.08 20.63 10.10
CA GLY A 148 -25.93 20.70 9.20
C GLY A 148 -26.26 20.12 7.81
N ASN A 149 -25.58 19.03 7.44
CA ASN A 149 -25.84 18.30 6.19
C ASN A 149 -26.90 17.20 6.34
N ALA A 150 -27.51 17.07 7.52
CA ALA A 150 -28.59 16.14 7.75
C ALA A 150 -29.95 16.83 7.73
N CYS A 151 -30.98 16.10 7.29
CA CYS A 151 -32.36 16.43 7.55
C CYS A 151 -32.96 15.41 8.52
N VAL A 152 -33.52 15.89 9.62
CA VAL A 152 -34.09 15.06 10.67
C VAL A 152 -35.61 15.13 10.60
N TYR A 153 -36.24 13.98 10.35
CA TYR A 153 -37.69 13.83 10.30
C TYR A 153 -38.17 13.31 11.65
N HIS A 154 -38.97 14.10 12.36
CA HIS A 154 -39.60 13.67 13.60
C HIS A 154 -41.00 13.12 13.31
N PHE A 155 -41.37 12.04 13.98
CA PHE A 155 -42.64 11.36 13.78
C PHE A 155 -43.01 10.52 15.01
N GLY A 156 -44.30 10.21 15.15
CA GLY A 156 -44.80 9.41 16.26
C GLY A 156 -44.45 9.99 17.65
N ALA A 157 -44.36 9.11 18.65
CA ALA A 157 -44.09 9.47 20.05
C ALA A 157 -42.58 9.75 20.30
N GLY A 158 -42.04 10.78 19.66
CA GLY A 158 -40.65 11.23 19.88
C GLY A 158 -39.60 10.45 19.09
N LYS A 159 -39.98 9.77 18.01
CA LYS A 159 -39.03 9.11 17.11
C LYS A 159 -38.46 10.14 16.12
N GLU A 160 -37.24 9.92 15.69
CA GLU A 160 -36.60 10.71 14.64
C GLU A 160 -35.85 9.82 13.64
N ILE A 161 -35.74 10.26 12.39
CA ILE A 161 -34.90 9.66 11.36
C ILE A 161 -33.98 10.74 10.81
N PRO A 162 -32.68 10.69 11.10
CA PRO A 162 -31.72 11.53 10.44
C PRO A 162 -31.39 10.95 9.05
N VAL A 163 -31.47 11.81 8.04
CA VAL A 163 -31.04 11.56 6.67
C VAL A 163 -29.84 12.45 6.41
N GLU A 164 -28.65 11.86 6.35
CA GLU A 164 -27.38 12.56 6.18
C GLU A 164 -26.95 12.59 4.71
N TYR A 165 -26.45 13.74 4.27
CA TYR A 165 -25.96 13.94 2.90
C TYR A 165 -24.46 14.24 2.89
N THR A 166 -23.72 13.51 2.07
CA THR A 166 -22.34 13.84 1.72
C THR A 166 -22.33 14.37 0.28
N TRP A 167 -22.29 15.69 0.14
CA TRP A 167 -22.43 16.40 -1.14
C TRP A 167 -21.17 16.43 -2.01
N GLU A 168 -20.00 16.25 -1.39
CA GLU A 168 -18.69 16.28 -2.05
C GLU A 168 -17.90 15.04 -1.66
N GLY A 169 -17.40 14.31 -2.66
CA GLY A 169 -16.70 13.05 -2.43
C GLY A 169 -17.60 11.95 -1.89
N GLY A 170 -18.91 12.04 -2.10
CA GLY A 170 -19.87 11.05 -1.64
C GLY A 170 -19.61 9.67 -2.23
N ALA A 171 -19.09 9.59 -3.47
CA ALA A 171 -18.71 8.31 -4.05
C ALA A 171 -17.54 7.63 -3.31
N MET A 172 -16.56 8.43 -2.88
CA MET A 172 -15.46 7.94 -2.07
C MET A 172 -15.93 7.53 -0.68
N ALA A 173 -16.72 8.38 -0.03
CA ALA A 173 -17.27 8.10 1.30
C ALA A 173 -18.13 6.82 1.31
N PHE A 174 -18.98 6.64 0.29
CA PHE A 174 -19.84 5.47 0.14
C PHE A 174 -19.01 4.19 0.01
N LYS A 175 -18.05 4.18 -0.92
CA LYS A 175 -17.21 3.00 -1.14
C LYS A 175 -16.35 2.69 0.08
N LEU A 176 -15.74 3.70 0.69
CA LEU A 176 -14.94 3.50 1.90
C LEU A 176 -15.78 2.94 3.04
N SER A 177 -17.01 3.41 3.22
CA SER A 177 -17.91 2.92 4.28
C SER A 177 -18.28 1.45 4.06
N HIS A 178 -18.65 1.09 2.83
CA HIS A 178 -18.97 -0.28 2.44
C HIS A 178 -17.75 -1.22 2.56
N ASP A 179 -16.62 -0.86 1.94
CA ASP A 179 -15.42 -1.71 1.93
C ASP A 179 -14.77 -1.82 3.32
N ALA A 180 -14.78 -0.76 4.14
CA ALA A 180 -14.20 -0.82 5.48
C ALA A 180 -14.90 -1.88 6.33
N MET A 181 -16.22 -1.97 6.27
CA MET A 181 -16.99 -2.97 7.00
C MET A 181 -16.70 -4.39 6.49
N ARG A 182 -16.55 -4.55 5.17
CA ARG A 182 -16.16 -5.83 4.57
C ARG A 182 -14.76 -6.28 5.00
N VAL A 183 -13.81 -5.34 5.07
CA VAL A 183 -12.43 -5.61 5.52
C VAL A 183 -12.38 -5.96 7.01
N VAL A 184 -13.13 -5.24 7.85
CA VAL A 184 -13.14 -5.47 9.31
C VAL A 184 -13.84 -6.77 9.68
N SER A 185 -14.98 -7.07 9.05
CA SER A 185 -15.77 -8.27 9.34
C SER A 185 -15.29 -9.52 8.60
N GLY A 186 -14.50 -9.36 7.53
CA GLY A 186 -14.08 -10.45 6.66
C GLY A 186 -15.20 -11.06 5.79
N MET A 187 -16.41 -10.48 5.82
CA MET A 187 -17.58 -10.96 5.09
C MET A 187 -18.38 -9.79 4.48
N GLU A 188 -19.19 -10.10 3.48
CA GLU A 188 -20.16 -9.14 2.95
C GLU A 188 -21.32 -8.99 3.95
N THR A 189 -21.37 -7.84 4.63
CA THR A 189 -22.38 -7.58 5.68
C THR A 189 -23.49 -6.65 5.21
N PHE A 190 -23.30 -6.02 4.05
CA PHE A 190 -24.23 -5.09 3.44
C PHE A 190 -25.07 -5.83 2.40
N THR A 191 -26.39 -5.65 2.44
CA THR A 191 -27.28 -6.29 1.45
C THR A 191 -27.53 -5.32 0.31
N PRO A 192 -27.21 -5.65 -0.96
CA PRO A 192 -27.43 -4.74 -2.08
C PRO A 192 -28.92 -4.46 -2.28
N LEU A 193 -29.23 -3.20 -2.58
CA LEU A 193 -30.58 -2.71 -2.88
C LEU A 193 -30.60 -2.19 -4.32
N SER A 194 -31.53 -2.69 -5.12
CA SER A 194 -31.72 -2.27 -6.51
C SER A 194 -32.72 -1.12 -6.63
N GLY A 195 -32.56 -0.28 -7.65
CA GLY A 195 -33.50 0.80 -7.98
C GLY A 195 -33.37 2.07 -7.13
N LEU A 196 -32.35 2.17 -6.28
CA LEU A 196 -32.10 3.33 -5.42
C LEU A 196 -30.78 4.00 -5.82
N GLY A 197 -30.87 5.11 -6.55
CA GLY A 197 -29.68 5.79 -7.08
C GLY A 197 -28.88 4.92 -8.05
N ASP A 198 -27.56 5.11 -8.06
CA ASP A 198 -26.62 4.30 -8.82
C ASP A 198 -26.24 3.02 -8.06
N GLU A 199 -26.07 3.14 -6.75
CA GLU A 199 -25.72 2.05 -5.83
C GLU A 199 -26.42 2.26 -4.49
N ALA A 200 -26.88 1.18 -3.87
CA ALA A 200 -27.46 1.24 -2.54
C ALA A 200 -27.30 -0.08 -1.79
N TYR A 201 -27.26 0.02 -0.47
CA TYR A 201 -27.13 -1.10 0.43
C TYR A 201 -27.99 -0.89 1.69
N LEU A 202 -28.52 -2.00 2.19
CA LEU A 202 -29.01 -2.09 3.56
C LEU A 202 -27.81 -2.40 4.46
N GLU A 203 -27.62 -1.57 5.48
CA GLU A 203 -26.55 -1.73 6.45
C GLU A 203 -26.77 -2.97 7.35
N PRO A 204 -25.70 -3.49 7.97
CA PRO A 204 -25.79 -4.65 8.86
C PRO A 204 -26.80 -4.43 9.98
N MET A 205 -27.47 -5.50 10.40
CA MET A 205 -28.51 -5.45 11.45
C MET A 205 -29.68 -4.49 11.12
N ALA A 206 -29.87 -4.15 9.84
CA ALA A 206 -30.85 -3.15 9.40
C ALA A 206 -30.68 -1.79 10.12
N SER A 207 -29.43 -1.41 10.42
CA SER A 207 -29.11 -0.13 11.09
C SER A 207 -29.41 1.09 10.24
N GLY A 208 -29.48 0.94 8.91
CA GLY A 208 -29.67 2.05 8.01
C GLY A 208 -29.74 1.64 6.55
N VAL A 209 -30.09 2.60 5.71
CA VAL A 209 -29.99 2.48 4.25
C VAL A 209 -28.99 3.50 3.75
N MET A 210 -27.97 3.00 3.07
CA MET A 210 -26.95 3.81 2.44
C MET A 210 -27.15 3.78 0.93
N MET A 211 -27.20 4.93 0.27
CA MET A 211 -27.30 5.01 -1.19
C MET A 211 -26.37 6.07 -1.76
N ARG A 212 -26.06 5.94 -3.05
CA ARG A 212 -25.26 6.87 -3.83
C ARG A 212 -25.98 7.23 -5.12
N LYS A 213 -25.94 8.51 -5.50
CA LYS A 213 -26.30 8.98 -6.84
C LYS A 213 -25.29 10.03 -7.30
N GLY A 214 -24.53 9.73 -8.35
CA GLY A 214 -23.37 10.53 -8.73
C GLY A 214 -22.35 10.66 -7.59
N ASP A 215 -21.91 11.88 -7.30
CA ASP A 215 -21.01 12.19 -6.17
C ASP A 215 -21.74 12.46 -4.84
N VAL A 216 -23.05 12.24 -4.77
CA VAL A 216 -23.82 12.39 -3.52
C VAL A 216 -24.02 11.03 -2.88
N MET A 217 -23.59 10.91 -1.63
CA MET A 217 -23.96 9.79 -0.75
C MET A 217 -25.04 10.26 0.21
N VAL A 218 -26.02 9.39 0.43
CA VAL A 218 -27.11 9.59 1.40
C VAL A 218 -27.12 8.42 2.35
N ASN A 219 -27.16 8.71 3.66
CA ASN A 219 -27.30 7.71 4.70
C ASN A 219 -28.57 7.97 5.51
N ILE A 220 -29.43 6.96 5.62
CA ILE A 220 -30.66 7.00 6.41
C ILE A 220 -30.44 6.13 7.64
N ASP A 221 -30.25 6.75 8.81
CA ASP A 221 -30.04 6.01 10.06
C ASP A 221 -31.37 5.53 10.62
N MET A 222 -31.51 4.22 10.77
CA MET A 222 -32.70 3.56 11.30
C MET A 222 -32.56 3.14 12.76
N ARG A 223 -31.36 3.24 13.36
CA ARG A 223 -31.09 2.77 14.74
C ARG A 223 -31.94 3.47 15.79
N VAL A 224 -32.34 4.70 15.52
CA VAL A 224 -33.11 5.57 16.42
C VAL A 224 -34.63 5.44 16.25
N ALA A 225 -35.08 4.66 15.26
CA ALA A 225 -36.43 4.79 14.74
C ALA A 225 -37.32 3.53 14.83
N ASP A 226 -36.78 2.36 15.21
CA ASP A 226 -37.45 1.05 15.09
C ASP A 226 -38.18 0.88 13.74
N LEU A 227 -37.56 1.36 12.67
CA LEU A 227 -38.17 1.33 11.34
C LEU A 227 -37.92 0.01 10.65
N ASN A 228 -38.88 -0.39 9.82
CA ASN A 228 -38.63 -1.45 8.86
C ASN A 228 -37.79 -0.93 7.69
N ALA A 229 -37.07 -1.84 7.04
CA ALA A 229 -36.20 -1.50 5.91
C ALA A 229 -36.98 -0.94 4.72
N ASP A 230 -38.26 -1.27 4.57
CA ASP A 230 -39.06 -0.86 3.42
C ASP A 230 -39.43 0.62 3.46
N ALA A 231 -39.71 1.16 4.65
CA ALA A 231 -39.94 2.59 4.84
C ALA A 231 -38.67 3.40 4.50
N ALA A 232 -37.50 2.94 4.95
CA ALA A 232 -36.22 3.58 4.61
C ALA A 232 -35.90 3.49 3.11
N LYS A 233 -36.17 2.34 2.46
CA LYS A 233 -36.05 2.21 1.00
C LYS A 233 -36.97 3.17 0.25
N ALA A 234 -38.21 3.34 0.71
CA ALA A 234 -39.16 4.27 0.10
C ALA A 234 -38.71 5.73 0.25
N MET A 235 -38.17 6.11 1.42
CA MET A 235 -37.55 7.43 1.61
C MET A 235 -36.35 7.63 0.68
N ALA A 236 -35.46 6.63 0.60
CA ALA A 236 -34.30 6.63 -0.31
C ALA A 236 -34.73 6.80 -1.78
N ALA A 237 -35.80 6.12 -2.20
CA ALA A 237 -36.34 6.25 -3.55
C ALA A 237 -36.84 7.68 -3.84
N GLY A 238 -37.56 8.28 -2.88
CA GLY A 238 -37.99 9.68 -2.96
C GLY A 238 -36.79 10.62 -3.11
N ILE A 239 -35.79 10.49 -2.24
CA ILE A 239 -34.57 11.30 -2.28
C ILE A 239 -33.84 11.13 -3.62
N ALA A 240 -33.71 9.90 -4.11
CA ALA A 240 -33.04 9.59 -5.37
C ALA A 240 -33.72 10.26 -6.57
N SER A 241 -35.02 10.54 -6.52
CA SER A 241 -35.73 11.24 -7.59
C SER A 241 -35.43 12.75 -7.65
N HIS A 242 -34.95 13.32 -6.54
CA HIS A 242 -34.64 14.76 -6.38
C HIS A 242 -33.14 15.09 -6.43
N LEU A 243 -32.29 14.08 -6.64
CA LEU A 243 -30.84 14.19 -6.83
C LEU A 243 -30.47 14.10 -8.31
#